data_AF-A0A6L7UM62-F1
#
_entry.id   AF-A0A6L7UM62-F1
#
_cell.length_a   1.000
_cell.length_b   1.000
_cell.length_c   1.000
_cell.angle_alpha   90.00
_cell.angle_beta   90.00
_cell.angle_gamma   90.00
#
_symmetry.space_group_name_H-M   'P 1'
#
loop_
_entity.id
_entity.type
_entity.pdbx_description
1 polymer ?
#
loop_
_entity_poly.entity_id
_entity_poly.type
_entity_poly.pdbx_seq_one_letter_code
_entity_poly.pdbx_strand_id
1 'polypeptide(L)'
;MMFTVGSVVAAILFGAFLGWLGGFLPMPARHAAIGAAAVLLLVRPVLFPLYHVPSSRWMVPRGWQRLGWPWYSLLFGMCLGVGVVTRVTTGTTYFVALLVTATGNPLQAGALFGIFGLARAAPLLVVSRSISRRPGHSLQEMEWLAWSRPIPELIGRVVAAFLAGVAGQLWFAPYFQNA
;
A
#
# COMPACT_ATOMS: atom_id res chain seq x y z
N MET A 1 7.92 -15.78 2.70
CA MET A 1 8.59 -15.48 1.41
C MET A 1 7.60 -15.48 0.25
N MET A 2 6.85 -16.56 -0.01
CA MET A 2 5.86 -16.59 -1.11
C MET A 2 4.78 -15.50 -1.02
N PHE A 3 4.35 -15.13 0.19
CA PHE A 3 3.42 -14.01 0.38
C PHE A 3 4.03 -12.66 0.02
N THR A 4 5.34 -12.47 0.22
CA THR A 4 6.03 -11.23 -0.14
C THR A 4 6.11 -11.11 -1.66
N VAL A 5 6.44 -12.22 -2.34
CA VAL A 5 6.45 -12.28 -3.80
C VAL A 5 5.05 -11.98 -4.35
N GLY A 6 4.03 -12.67 -3.85
CA GLY A 6 2.63 -12.42 -4.25
C GLY A 6 2.21 -10.97 -4.02
N SER A 7 2.58 -10.38 -2.88
CA SER A 7 2.30 -8.97 -2.56
C SER A 7 2.97 -8.01 -3.51
N VAL A 8 4.28 -8.16 -3.75
CA VAL A 8 5.04 -7.26 -4.62
C VAL A 8 4.56 -7.38 -6.07
N VAL A 9 4.38 -8.59 -6.59
CA VAL A 9 3.92 -8.82 -7.96
C VAL A 9 2.53 -8.23 -8.16
N ALA A 10 1.58 -8.52 -7.27
CA ALA A 10 0.24 -7.98 -7.38
C ALA A 10 0.22 -6.45 -7.24
N ALA A 11 1.04 -5.89 -6.36
CA ALA A 11 1.19 -4.46 -6.19
C ALA A 11 1.75 -3.77 -7.45
N ILE A 12 2.80 -4.33 -8.06
CA ILE A 12 3.37 -3.80 -9.32
C ILE A 12 2.32 -3.82 -10.43
N LEU A 13 1.62 -4.95 -10.60
CA LEU A 13 0.60 -5.09 -11.64
C LEU A 13 -0.57 -4.13 -11.42
N PHE A 14 -1.05 -4.02 -10.18
CA PHE A 14 -2.14 -3.12 -9.83
C PHE A 14 -1.74 -1.65 -9.99
N GLY A 15 -0.54 -1.28 -9.54
CA GLY A 15 0.02 0.05 -9.75
C GLY A 15 0.18 0.39 -11.22
N ALA A 16 0.71 -0.53 -12.03
CA ALA A 16 0.86 -0.33 -13.47
C ALA A 16 -0.50 -0.14 -14.17
N PHE A 17 -1.51 -0.89 -13.77
CA PHE A 17 -2.88 -0.71 -14.25
C PHE A 17 -3.45 0.67 -13.88
N LEU A 18 -3.24 1.13 -12.65
CA LEU A 18 -3.66 2.47 -12.23
C LEU A 18 -2.92 3.58 -12.99
N GLY A 19 -1.61 3.45 -13.19
CA GLY A 19 -0.82 4.38 -13.99
C GLY A 19 -1.28 4.42 -15.44
N TRP A 20 -1.62 3.27 -16.02
CA TRP A 20 -2.23 3.18 -17.35
C TRP A 20 -3.57 3.93 -17.42
N LEU A 21 -4.45 3.72 -16.44
CA LEU A 21 -5.73 4.45 -16.36
C LEU A 21 -5.52 5.97 -16.22
N GLY A 22 -4.55 6.37 -15.41
CA GLY A 22 -4.18 7.78 -15.26
C GLY A 22 -3.68 8.43 -16.55
N GLY A 23 -3.15 7.63 -17.48
CA GLY A 23 -2.74 8.04 -18.82
C GLY A 23 -3.87 8.65 -19.65
N PHE A 24 -5.13 8.34 -19.34
CA PHE A 24 -6.31 8.92 -20.00
C PHE A 24 -6.79 10.23 -19.37
N LEU A 25 -6.30 10.60 -18.18
CA LEU A 25 -6.71 11.84 -17.52
C LEU A 25 -5.99 13.04 -18.15
N PRO A 26 -6.67 14.18 -18.34
CA PRO A 26 -6.02 15.40 -18.81
C PRO A 26 -5.06 15.93 -17.74
N MET A 27 -3.97 16.57 -18.16
CA MET A 27 -2.93 17.06 -17.26
C MET A 27 -3.46 17.86 -16.07
N PRO A 28 -4.38 18.84 -16.22
CA PRO A 28 -4.91 19.60 -15.09
C PRO A 28 -5.56 18.70 -14.01
N ALA A 29 -6.27 17.65 -14.42
CA ALA A 29 -6.90 16.71 -13.50
C ALA A 29 -5.87 15.89 -12.71
N ARG A 30 -4.74 15.54 -13.34
CA ARG A 30 -3.64 14.84 -12.65
C ARG A 30 -3.00 15.72 -11.57
N HIS A 31 -2.74 16.99 -11.89
CA HIS A 31 -2.21 17.96 -10.91
C HIS A 31 -3.17 18.17 -9.75
N ALA A 32 -4.47 18.35 -10.04
CA ALA A 32 -5.51 18.48 -9.03
C ALA A 32 -5.59 17.22 -8.15
N ALA A 33 -5.48 16.03 -8.74
CA ALA A 33 -5.48 14.77 -8.00
C ALA A 33 -4.29 14.67 -7.04
N ILE A 34 -3.07 15.04 -7.47
CA ILE A 34 -1.87 15.04 -6.61
C ILE A 34 -2.00 16.07 -5.49
N GLY A 35 -2.42 17.30 -5.82
CA GLY A 35 -2.64 18.36 -4.83
C GLY A 35 -3.68 17.97 -3.79
N ALA A 36 -4.83 17.44 -4.24
CA ALA A 36 -5.86 16.93 -3.35
C ALA A 36 -5.35 15.77 -2.50
N ALA A 37 -4.60 14.84 -3.08
CA ALA A 37 -4.00 13.74 -2.35
C ALA A 37 -3.09 14.27 -1.22
N ALA A 38 -2.17 15.18 -1.54
CA ALA A 38 -1.18 15.71 -0.60
C ALA A 38 -1.87 16.47 0.56
N VAL A 39 -2.84 17.32 0.23
CA VAL A 39 -3.66 18.03 1.22
C VAL A 39 -4.40 17.04 2.11
N LEU A 40 -5.08 16.03 1.53
CA LEU A 40 -5.79 15.02 2.31
C LEU A 40 -4.87 14.25 3.27
N LEU A 41 -3.63 13.96 2.87
CA LEU A 41 -2.66 13.26 3.73
C LEU A 41 -2.25 14.10 4.94
N LEU A 42 -2.03 15.40 4.74
CA LEU A 42 -1.62 16.34 5.79
C LEU A 42 -2.78 16.71 6.72
N VAL A 43 -3.97 16.91 6.16
CA VAL A 43 -5.12 17.49 6.85
C VAL A 43 -5.95 16.44 7.56
N ARG A 44 -6.05 15.22 7.02
CA ARG A 44 -6.87 14.13 7.60
C ARG A 44 -6.60 13.86 9.09
N PRO A 45 -5.34 13.77 9.59
CA PRO A 45 -5.10 13.48 11.00
C PRO A 45 -5.64 14.56 11.93
N VAL A 46 -5.74 15.80 11.44
CA VAL A 46 -6.15 16.98 12.22
C VAL A 46 -7.66 17.20 12.13
N LEU A 47 -8.22 17.14 10.91
CA LEU A 47 -9.64 17.48 10.69
C LEU A 47 -10.58 16.29 10.79
N PHE A 48 -10.10 15.07 10.55
CA PHE A 48 -10.95 13.88 10.45
C PHE A 48 -10.41 12.69 11.25
N PRO A 49 -10.07 12.86 12.55
CA PRO A 49 -9.55 11.77 13.37
C PRO A 49 -10.56 10.63 13.54
N LEU A 50 -11.86 10.93 13.46
CA LEU A 50 -12.96 10.00 13.69
C LEU A 50 -13.60 9.47 12.39
N TYR A 51 -13.20 9.99 11.23
CA TYR A 51 -13.87 9.65 9.98
C TYR A 51 -13.37 8.30 9.46
N HIS A 52 -14.28 7.33 9.47
CA HIS A 52 -14.02 5.98 9.03
C HIS A 52 -13.83 5.98 7.52
N VAL A 53 -12.69 5.46 7.08
CA VAL A 53 -12.44 5.28 5.65
C VAL A 53 -13.38 4.19 5.16
N PRO A 54 -13.99 4.33 3.96
CA PRO A 54 -14.60 3.17 3.31
C PRO A 54 -13.57 2.05 3.32
N SER A 55 -13.91 0.95 3.97
CA SER A 55 -13.03 -0.19 4.15
C SER A 55 -13.80 -1.45 3.79
N SER A 56 -13.14 -2.31 3.01
CA SER A 56 -13.67 -3.64 2.75
C SER A 56 -13.82 -4.40 4.08
N ARG A 57 -15.01 -4.98 4.31
CA ARG A 57 -15.23 -5.91 5.43
C ARG A 57 -14.74 -7.32 5.10
N TRP A 58 -14.30 -7.55 3.87
CA TRP A 58 -13.85 -8.87 3.44
C TRP A 58 -12.56 -9.26 4.16
N MET A 59 -12.63 -10.40 4.84
CA MET A 59 -11.49 -11.08 5.45
C MET A 59 -11.19 -12.32 4.63
N VAL A 60 -9.92 -12.72 4.61
CA VAL A 60 -9.48 -13.91 3.88
C VAL A 60 -10.24 -15.14 4.42
N PRO A 61 -10.98 -15.89 3.57
CA PRO A 61 -11.76 -17.03 4.03
C PRO A 61 -10.89 -18.10 4.67
N ARG A 62 -11.31 -18.64 5.83
CA ARG A 62 -10.59 -19.73 6.52
C ARG A 62 -10.40 -20.96 5.64
N GLY A 63 -11.32 -21.20 4.70
CA GLY A 63 -11.25 -22.30 3.74
C GLY A 63 -10.01 -22.28 2.83
N TRP A 64 -9.36 -21.12 2.64
CA TRP A 64 -8.13 -21.02 1.85
C TRP A 64 -6.96 -21.81 2.45
N GLN A 65 -7.01 -22.16 3.74
CA GLN A 65 -6.02 -23.03 4.37
C GLN A 65 -5.93 -24.39 3.66
N ARG A 66 -7.02 -24.86 3.03
CA ARG A 66 -7.05 -26.13 2.27
C ARG A 66 -6.21 -26.09 1.00
N LEU A 67 -5.89 -24.91 0.47
CA LEU A 67 -5.03 -24.76 -0.71
C LEU A 67 -3.58 -25.15 -0.42
N GLY A 68 -3.19 -25.24 0.85
CA GLY A 68 -1.85 -25.61 1.27
C GLY A 68 -0.78 -24.61 0.85
N TRP A 69 0.46 -24.97 1.14
CA TRP A 69 1.62 -24.27 0.61
C TRP A 69 1.93 -24.77 -0.81
N PRO A 70 2.30 -23.91 -1.78
CA PRO A 70 2.59 -22.48 -1.67
C PRO A 70 1.38 -21.56 -1.95
N TRP A 71 0.27 -22.09 -2.46
CA TRP A 71 -0.82 -21.29 -3.02
C TRP A 71 -1.55 -20.39 -2.02
N TYR A 72 -1.76 -20.88 -0.80
CA TYR A 72 -2.32 -20.04 0.27
C TYR A 72 -1.47 -18.78 0.49
N SER A 73 -0.16 -18.96 0.61
CA SER A 73 0.77 -17.85 0.87
C SER A 73 0.78 -16.85 -0.29
N LEU A 74 0.77 -17.34 -1.52
CA LEU A 74 0.84 -16.51 -2.71
C LEU A 74 -0.44 -15.68 -2.87
N LEU A 75 -1.62 -16.30 -2.82
CA LEU A 75 -2.91 -15.61 -2.94
C LEU A 75 -3.14 -14.62 -1.81
N PHE A 76 -2.80 -15.00 -0.58
CA PHE A 76 -2.83 -14.09 0.57
C PHE A 76 -1.94 -12.87 0.32
N GLY A 77 -0.72 -13.10 -0.17
CA GLY A 77 0.19 -12.05 -0.61
C GLY A 77 -0.44 -11.13 -1.64
N MET A 78 -1.03 -11.69 -2.71
CA MET A 78 -1.65 -10.90 -3.78
C MET A 78 -2.76 -9.98 -3.26
N CYS A 79 -3.66 -10.50 -2.41
CA CYS A 79 -4.71 -9.68 -1.79
C CYS A 79 -4.12 -8.54 -0.95
N LEU A 80 -3.03 -8.80 -0.23
CA LEU A 80 -2.33 -7.83 0.59
C LEU A 80 -1.64 -6.74 -0.25
N GLY A 81 -1.06 -7.13 -1.39
CA GLY A 81 -0.37 -6.24 -2.33
C GLY A 81 -1.31 -5.27 -3.04
N VAL A 82 -2.47 -5.74 -3.51
CA VAL A 82 -3.52 -4.89 -4.09
C VAL A 82 -4.07 -3.92 -3.04
N GLY A 83 -4.19 -4.39 -1.81
CA GLY A 83 -4.39 -3.55 -0.65
C GLY A 83 -5.79 -2.96 -0.47
N VAL A 84 -6.68 -3.04 -1.48
CA VAL A 84 -8.09 -2.63 -1.41
C VAL A 84 -9.07 -3.80 -1.18
N VAL A 85 -8.61 -5.04 -1.40
CA VAL A 85 -9.45 -6.24 -1.25
C VAL A 85 -9.67 -6.57 0.23
N THR A 86 -8.59 -6.50 1.02
CA THR A 86 -8.60 -6.73 2.47
C THR A 86 -8.97 -5.47 3.24
N ARG A 87 -9.35 -5.63 4.51
CA ARG A 87 -9.61 -4.52 5.43
C ARG A 87 -8.52 -3.44 5.36
N VAL A 88 -8.92 -2.26 4.88
CA VAL A 88 -8.06 -1.08 4.79
C VAL A 88 -8.12 -0.38 6.15
N THR A 89 -7.05 -0.45 6.92
CA THR A 89 -6.99 0.19 8.25
C THR A 89 -6.66 1.68 8.15
N THR A 90 -6.04 2.12 7.05
CA THR A 90 -5.60 3.51 6.86
C THR A 90 -5.95 4.06 5.49
N GLY A 91 -6.28 5.36 5.43
CA GLY A 91 -6.51 6.06 4.17
C GLY A 91 -5.29 6.10 3.23
N THR A 92 -4.12 5.69 3.73
CA THR A 92 -2.84 5.63 3.00
C THR A 92 -2.94 4.84 1.70
N THR A 93 -3.66 3.71 1.67
CA THR A 93 -3.80 2.91 0.44
C THR A 93 -4.49 3.70 -0.67
N TYR A 94 -5.56 4.43 -0.34
CA TYR A 94 -6.27 5.25 -1.32
C TYR A 94 -5.43 6.44 -1.79
N PHE A 95 -4.68 7.06 -0.87
CA PHE A 95 -3.74 8.11 -1.23
C PHE A 95 -2.68 7.61 -2.22
N VAL A 96 -2.02 6.50 -1.91
CA VAL A 96 -0.98 5.94 -2.77
C VAL A 96 -1.58 5.53 -4.12
N ALA A 97 -2.78 4.94 -4.14
CA ALA A 97 -3.48 4.62 -5.38
C ALA A 97 -3.76 5.87 -6.24
N LEU A 98 -4.24 6.95 -5.64
CA LEU A 98 -4.48 8.22 -6.32
C LEU A 98 -3.18 8.82 -6.87
N LEU A 99 -2.12 8.81 -6.06
CA LEU A 99 -0.80 9.31 -6.43
C LEU A 99 -0.22 8.55 -7.62
N VAL A 100 -0.21 7.21 -7.58
CA VAL A 100 0.33 6.41 -8.68
C VAL A 100 -0.55 6.51 -9.94
N THR A 101 -1.86 6.65 -9.79
CA THR A 101 -2.75 6.95 -10.92
C THR A 101 -2.35 8.27 -11.56
N ALA A 102 -2.13 9.32 -10.77
CA ALA A 102 -1.82 10.63 -11.31
C ALA A 102 -0.50 10.69 -12.11
N THR A 103 0.45 9.76 -11.88
CA THR A 103 1.67 9.65 -12.71
C THR A 103 1.36 9.46 -14.19
N GLY A 104 0.26 8.78 -14.52
CA GLY A 104 -0.13 8.45 -15.90
C GLY A 104 0.88 7.59 -16.65
N ASN A 105 1.83 6.95 -15.95
CA ASN A 105 2.87 6.10 -16.53
C ASN A 105 2.83 4.72 -15.83
N PRO A 106 2.54 3.62 -16.56
CA PRO A 106 2.42 2.28 -15.97
C PRO A 106 3.69 1.81 -15.27
N LEU A 107 4.87 2.11 -15.82
CA LEU A 107 6.14 1.63 -15.28
C LEU A 107 6.46 2.33 -13.95
N GLN A 108 6.32 3.66 -13.91
CA GLN A 108 6.53 4.45 -12.70
C GLN A 108 5.50 4.09 -11.62
N ALA A 109 4.22 4.00 -11.99
CA ALA A 109 3.15 3.63 -11.08
C ALA A 109 3.35 2.22 -10.49
N GLY A 110 3.74 1.26 -11.33
CA GLY A 110 4.06 -0.10 -10.89
C GLY A 110 5.23 -0.16 -9.91
N ALA A 111 6.31 0.58 -10.19
CA ALA A 111 7.47 0.63 -9.28
C ALA A 111 7.11 1.25 -7.92
N LEU A 112 6.42 2.40 -7.91
CA LEU A 112 6.01 3.09 -6.69
C LEU A 112 5.03 2.23 -5.85
N PHE A 113 4.04 1.62 -6.50
CA PHE A 113 3.08 0.76 -5.81
C PHE A 113 3.73 -0.55 -5.34
N GLY A 114 4.71 -1.07 -6.07
CA GLY A 114 5.53 -2.21 -5.64
C GLY A 114 6.27 -1.98 -4.32
N ILE A 115 6.86 -0.79 -4.15
CA ILE A 115 7.49 -0.37 -2.88
C ILE A 115 6.44 -0.34 -1.75
N PHE A 116 5.26 0.19 -2.03
CA PHE A 116 4.15 0.20 -1.07
C PHE A 116 3.71 -1.23 -0.68
N GLY A 117 3.56 -2.12 -1.65
CA GLY A 117 3.24 -3.54 -1.41
C GLY A 117 4.31 -4.28 -0.60
N LEU A 118 5.59 -3.94 -0.80
CA LEU A 118 6.70 -4.45 0.00
C LEU A 118 6.65 -3.94 1.44
N ALA A 119 6.41 -2.64 1.62
CA ALA A 119 6.26 -2.03 2.95
C ALA A 119 5.09 -2.65 3.73
N ARG A 120 3.97 -2.97 3.06
CA ARG A 120 2.84 -3.69 3.67
C ARG A 120 3.18 -5.13 4.05
N ALA A 121 4.07 -5.79 3.31
CA ALA A 121 4.51 -7.15 3.63
C ALA A 121 5.58 -7.18 4.75
N ALA A 122 6.21 -6.04 5.06
CA ALA A 122 7.30 -5.98 6.04
C ALA A 122 6.90 -6.40 7.46
N PRO A 123 5.75 -5.97 8.05
CA PRO A 123 5.33 -6.45 9.37
C PRO A 123 5.19 -7.97 9.43
N LEU A 124 4.65 -8.60 8.38
CA LEU A 124 4.51 -10.05 8.29
C LEU A 124 5.86 -10.75 8.20
N LEU A 125 6.84 -10.16 7.52
CA LEU A 125 8.21 -10.68 7.52
C LEU A 125 8.83 -10.64 8.91
N VAL A 126 8.64 -9.54 9.65
CA VAL A 126 9.12 -9.41 11.03
C VAL A 126 8.46 -10.45 11.93
N VAL A 127 7.13 -10.56 11.89
CA VAL A 127 6.38 -11.55 12.69
C VAL A 127 6.81 -12.98 12.33
N SER A 128 6.93 -13.30 11.04
CA SER A 128 7.35 -14.64 10.60
C SER A 128 8.74 -15.03 11.13
N ARG A 129 9.69 -14.08 11.17
CA ARG A 129 11.03 -14.32 11.73
C ARG A 129 11.02 -14.43 13.25
N SER A 130 10.14 -13.69 13.92
CA SER A 130 10.01 -13.72 15.38
C SER A 130 9.38 -15.02 15.89
N ILE A 131 8.36 -15.53 15.21
CA ILE A 131 7.69 -16.80 15.56
C ILE A 131 8.69 -17.97 15.47
N SER A 132 9.55 -18.00 14.45
CA SER A 132 10.56 -19.05 14.31
C SER A 132 11.62 -19.05 15.42
N ARG A 133 11.73 -17.97 16.22
CA ARG A 133 12.74 -17.84 17.29
C ARG A 133 12.19 -18.06 18.70
N ARG A 134 10.87 -18.15 18.89
CA ARG A 134 10.23 -18.35 20.21
C ARG A 134 9.04 -19.31 20.08
N PRO A 135 9.24 -20.63 20.21
CA PRO A 135 8.15 -21.58 20.31
C PRO A 135 7.47 -21.38 21.68
N GLY A 136 6.18 -21.03 21.72
CA GLY A 136 5.38 -21.04 22.95
C GLY A 136 4.53 -19.80 23.26
N HIS A 137 4.57 -18.74 22.46
CA HIS A 137 3.59 -17.64 22.59
C HIS A 137 2.41 -17.86 21.66
N SER A 138 1.21 -17.56 22.17
CA SER A 138 -0.02 -17.73 21.40
C SER A 138 0.00 -16.81 20.17
N LEU A 139 -0.39 -17.32 19.00
CA LEU A 139 -0.50 -16.52 17.77
C LEU A 139 -1.37 -15.27 17.98
N GLN A 140 -2.33 -15.33 18.90
CA GLN A 140 -3.20 -14.23 19.30
C GLN A 140 -2.44 -13.08 19.99
N GLU A 141 -1.50 -13.34 20.89
CA GLU A 141 -0.73 -12.28 21.55
C GLU A 141 0.18 -11.55 20.55
N MET A 142 0.75 -12.28 19.58
CA MET A 142 1.57 -11.69 18.53
C MET A 142 0.74 -10.90 17.52
N GLU A 143 -0.44 -11.39 17.14
CA GLU A 143 -1.39 -10.67 16.29
C GLU A 143 -1.85 -9.39 16.99
N TRP A 144 -2.21 -9.46 18.27
CA TRP A 144 -2.56 -8.29 19.06
C TRP A 144 -1.41 -7.29 19.14
N LEU A 145 -0.17 -7.69 19.43
CA LEU A 145 1.01 -6.81 19.45
C LEU A 145 1.34 -6.18 18.09
N ALA A 146 1.16 -6.91 16.99
CA ALA A 146 1.42 -6.41 15.64
C ALA A 146 0.39 -5.36 15.19
N TRP A 147 -0.85 -5.47 15.68
CA TRP A 147 -1.96 -4.57 15.30
C TRP A 147 -2.28 -3.49 16.35
N SER A 148 -1.83 -3.63 17.60
CA SER A 148 -2.09 -2.67 18.69
C SER A 148 -1.14 -1.47 18.71
N ARG A 149 0.03 -1.56 18.07
CA ARG A 149 0.97 -0.43 18.00
C ARG A 149 0.71 0.44 16.77
N PRO A 150 0.92 1.76 16.84
CA PRO A 150 0.79 2.68 15.70
C PRO A 150 1.85 2.46 14.60
N ILE A 151 2.66 1.39 14.70
CA ILE A 151 3.79 1.10 13.81
C ILE A 151 3.34 0.91 12.34
N PRO A 152 2.28 0.13 12.02
CA PRO A 152 1.83 0.01 10.64
C PRO A 152 1.33 1.34 10.07
N GLU A 153 0.73 2.18 10.91
CA GLU A 153 0.28 3.51 10.54
C GLU A 153 1.45 4.45 10.24
N LEU A 154 2.45 4.46 11.12
CA LEU A 154 3.67 5.25 10.95
C LEU A 154 4.44 4.83 9.70
N ILE A 155 4.62 3.52 9.48
CA ILE A 155 5.26 2.98 8.27
C ILE A 155 4.47 3.42 7.03
N GLY A 156 3.14 3.30 7.06
CA GLY A 156 2.29 3.76 5.96
C GLY A 156 2.47 5.24 5.66
N ARG A 157 2.49 6.10 6.70
CA ARG A 157 2.68 7.56 6.56
C ARG A 157 4.07 7.90 6.01
N VAL A 158 5.13 7.29 6.53
CA VAL A 158 6.51 7.52 6.06
C VAL A 158 6.66 7.11 4.61
N VAL A 159 6.15 5.93 4.24
CA VAL A 159 6.22 5.45 2.86
C VAL A 159 5.40 6.35 1.94
N ALA A 160 4.20 6.76 2.34
CA ALA A 160 3.39 7.66 1.51
C ALA A 160 4.03 9.04 1.34
N ALA A 161 4.63 9.60 2.39
CA ALA A 161 5.37 10.86 2.31
C ALA A 161 6.59 10.75 1.39
N PHE A 162 7.35 9.66 1.51
CA PHE A 162 8.47 9.36 0.62
C PHE A 162 8.03 9.24 -0.84
N LEU A 163 6.98 8.46 -1.11
CA LEU A 163 6.43 8.29 -2.46
C LEU A 163 5.90 9.61 -3.04
N ALA A 164 5.27 10.46 -2.22
CA ALA A 164 4.83 11.79 -2.62
C ALA A 164 6.01 12.70 -3.00
N GLY A 165 7.09 12.65 -2.22
CA GLY A 165 8.33 13.38 -2.53
C GLY A 165 8.97 12.92 -3.84
N VAL A 166 9.09 11.61 -4.04
CA VAL A 166 9.62 11.02 -5.28
C VAL A 166 8.75 11.38 -6.49
N ALA A 167 7.43 11.24 -6.36
CA ALA A 167 6.49 11.60 -7.42
C ALA A 167 6.57 13.10 -7.76
N GLY A 168 6.68 13.97 -6.74
CA GLY A 168 6.88 15.40 -6.93
C GLY A 168 8.19 15.69 -7.68
N GLN A 169 9.30 15.08 -7.27
CA GLN A 169 10.60 15.29 -7.94
C GLN A 169 10.57 14.86 -9.41
N LEU A 170 10.00 13.68 -9.72
CA LEU A 170 9.85 13.21 -11.09
C LEU A 170 8.98 14.15 -11.94
N TRP A 171 8.02 14.81 -11.31
CA TRP A 171 7.10 15.73 -11.98
C TRP A 171 7.72 17.11 -12.24
N PHE A 172 8.50 17.64 -11.30
CA PHE A 172 9.10 18.97 -11.44
C PHE A 172 10.42 18.98 -12.20
N ALA A 173 11.13 17.83 -12.27
CA ALA A 173 12.42 17.72 -12.97
C ALA A 173 12.40 18.26 -14.43
N PRO A 174 11.37 18.02 -15.26
CA PRO A 174 11.33 18.55 -16.63
C PRO A 174 11.18 20.08 -16.70
N TYR A 175 10.59 20.71 -15.67
CA TYR A 175 10.38 22.16 -15.64
C TYR A 175 11.68 22.90 -15.31
N PHE A 176 12.57 22.28 -14.52
CA PHE A 176 13.86 22.87 -14.15
C PHE A 176 14.96 22.69 -15.21
N GLN A 177 14.79 21.79 -16.18
CA GLN A 177 15.78 21.58 -17.25
C GLN A 177 15.65 22.58 -18.41
N ASN A 178 14.56 23.36 -18.45
CA ASN A 178 14.27 24.33 -19.51
C ASN A 178 14.31 25.79 -19.02
N ALA A 179 14.80 26.03 -17.79
CA ALA A 179 14.99 27.34 -17.18
C ALA A 179 16.49 27.65 -17.07
#